data_AF-A0A7C1I1X8-F1
#
_entry.id   AF-A0A7C1I1X8-F1
#
_cell.length_a   1.000
_cell.length_b   1.000
_cell.length_c   1.000
_cell.angle_alpha   90.00
_cell.angle_beta   90.00
_cell.angle_gamma   90.00
#
_symmetry.space_group_name_H-M   'P 1'
#
loop_
_entity.id
_entity.type
_entity.pdbx_description
1 polymer ?
#
loop_
_entity_poly.entity_id
_entity_poly.type
_entity_poly.pdbx_seq_one_letter_code
_entity_poly.pdbx_strand_id
1 'polypeptide(L)'
;LHEQYHGLMIDISSHGRLKRLMQNLHNQVKRFSFLSLTVGTHLTDSLKFHKAILAAVEARDLDLTLRLTERHVEEGLNVVKHVIIEETALTAAGVFCGSSTGIIDTASWLSTENR
;
A
#
# COMPACT_ATOMS: atom_id res chain seq x y z
N LEU A 1 10.37 -7.27 -1.69
CA LEU A 1 10.93 -5.90 -1.61
C LEU A 1 10.21 -5.04 -0.56
N HIS A 2 8.89 -4.84 -0.65
CA HIS A 2 8.12 -3.97 0.29
C HIS A 2 8.24 -4.36 1.78
N GLU A 3 7.96 -5.63 2.14
CA GLU A 3 8.06 -6.08 3.54
C GLU A 3 9.49 -5.97 4.11
N GLN A 4 10.49 -6.32 3.29
CA GLN A 4 11.90 -6.22 3.67
C GLN A 4 12.34 -4.76 3.90
N TYR A 5 11.83 -3.81 3.09
CA TYR A 5 12.09 -2.39 3.29
C TYR A 5 11.61 -1.93 4.68
N HIS A 6 10.36 -2.22 5.03
CA HIS A 6 9.83 -1.82 6.34
C HIS A 6 10.60 -2.48 7.49
N GLY A 7 10.97 -3.76 7.36
CA GLY A 7 11.83 -4.45 8.32
C GLY A 7 13.18 -3.76 8.53
N LEU A 8 13.86 -3.41 7.44
CA LEU A 8 15.16 -2.73 7.48
C LEU A 8 15.08 -1.36 8.18
N MET A 9 14.05 -0.56 7.86
CA MET A 9 13.86 0.76 8.47
C MET A 9 13.67 0.68 9.99
N ILE A 10 12.98 -0.36 10.48
CA ILE A 10 12.80 -0.62 11.91
C ILE A 10 14.11 -1.09 12.56
N ASP A 11 14.86 -1.94 11.88
CA ASP A 11 16.12 -2.48 12.40
C ASP A 11 17.18 -1.39 12.59
N ILE A 12 17.25 -0.42 11.66
CA ILE A 12 18.15 0.73 11.74
C ILE A 12 17.86 1.58 13.00
N SER A 13 16.61 1.61 13.47
CA SER A 13 16.23 2.40 14.65
C SER A 13 16.87 1.91 15.95
N SER A 14 17.44 0.70 15.98
CA SER A 14 18.11 0.07 17.14
C SER A 14 17.29 0.12 18.45
N HIS A 15 15.95 0.18 18.36
CA HIS A 15 15.07 0.40 19.52
C HIS A 15 14.14 -0.80 19.74
N GLY A 16 14.53 -1.72 20.61
CA GLY A 16 13.86 -3.02 20.79
C GLY A 16 12.35 -2.94 21.12
N ARG A 17 11.92 -1.95 21.92
CA ARG A 17 10.49 -1.74 22.20
C ARG A 17 9.71 -1.28 20.97
N LEU A 18 10.25 -0.34 20.19
CA LEU A 18 9.65 0.15 18.96
C LEU A 18 9.56 -0.97 17.92
N LYS A 19 10.62 -1.77 17.79
CA LYS A 19 10.63 -2.94 16.91
C LYS A 19 9.49 -3.91 17.21
N ARG A 20 9.26 -4.25 18.50
CA ARG A 20 8.14 -5.10 18.90
C ARG A 20 6.78 -4.49 18.57
N LEU A 21 6.59 -3.19 18.83
CA LEU A 21 5.35 -2.49 18.48
C LEU A 21 5.09 -2.52 16.97
N MET A 22 6.12 -2.24 16.17
CA MET A 22 6.02 -2.26 14.71
C MET A 22 5.77 -3.66 14.16
N GLN A 23 6.39 -4.70 14.71
CA GLN A 23 6.11 -6.08 14.30
C GLN A 23 4.65 -6.49 14.55
N ASN A 24 4.10 -6.13 15.71
CA ASN A 24 2.70 -6.38 16.02
C ASN A 24 1.75 -5.62 15.11
N LEU A 25 2.05 -4.36 14.80
CA LEU A 25 1.27 -3.57 13.86
C LEU A 25 1.38 -4.11 12.44
N HIS A 26 2.59 -4.46 11.99
CA HIS A 26 2.84 -5.04 10.68
C HIS A 26 1.99 -6.29 10.47
N ASN A 27 1.94 -7.21 11.43
CA ASN A 27 1.12 -8.41 11.33
C ASN A 27 -0.38 -8.10 11.19
N GLN A 28 -0.87 -7.02 11.80
CA GLN A 28 -2.27 -6.60 11.66
C GLN A 28 -2.55 -5.97 10.31
N VAL A 29 -1.61 -5.19 9.76
CA VAL A 29 -1.80 -4.45 8.50
C VAL A 29 -1.33 -5.21 7.26
N LYS A 30 -0.58 -6.31 7.42
CA LYS A 30 0.04 -7.07 6.33
C LYS A 30 -0.94 -7.48 5.24
N ARG A 31 -2.13 -7.94 5.62
CA ARG A 31 -3.20 -8.29 4.66
C ARG A 31 -3.60 -7.08 3.80
N PHE A 32 -3.74 -5.92 4.42
CA PHE A 32 -4.11 -4.68 3.72
C PHE A 32 -2.98 -4.16 2.84
N SER A 33 -1.72 -4.32 3.26
CA SER A 33 -0.56 -4.02 2.40
C SER A 33 -0.55 -4.89 1.15
N PHE A 34 -0.84 -6.20 1.26
CA PHE A 34 -0.97 -7.03 0.06
C PHE A 34 -2.13 -6.60 -0.83
N LEU A 35 -3.28 -6.26 -0.24
CA LEU A 35 -4.44 -5.79 -0.97
C LEU A 35 -4.16 -4.49 -1.74
N SER A 36 -3.49 -3.51 -1.12
CA SER A 36 -3.19 -2.26 -1.81
C SER A 36 -2.21 -2.46 -2.97
N LEU A 37 -1.29 -3.42 -2.85
CA LEU A 37 -0.28 -3.71 -3.88
C LEU A 37 -0.82 -4.50 -5.08
N THR A 38 -2.07 -5.01 -5.03
CA THR A 38 -2.72 -5.56 -6.24
C THR A 38 -3.08 -4.46 -7.24
N VAL A 39 -3.19 -3.22 -6.77
CA VAL A 39 -3.39 -2.03 -7.62
C VAL A 39 -2.05 -1.62 -8.21
N GLY A 40 -1.86 -1.84 -9.52
CA GLY A 40 -0.57 -1.68 -10.19
C GLY A 40 0.03 -0.27 -10.13
N THR A 41 -0.80 0.77 -10.15
CA THR A 41 -0.37 2.16 -9.97
C THR A 41 0.18 2.38 -8.56
N HIS A 42 -0.51 1.87 -7.54
CA HIS A 42 -0.09 2.00 -6.15
C HIS A 42 1.23 1.27 -5.85
N LEU A 43 1.46 0.09 -6.42
CA LEU A 43 2.74 -0.60 -6.30
C LEU A 43 3.91 0.29 -6.77
N THR A 44 3.74 0.94 -7.91
CA THR A 44 4.76 1.82 -8.50
C THR A 44 4.99 3.05 -7.62
N ASP A 45 3.92 3.67 -7.11
CA ASP A 45 4.01 4.86 -6.26
C ASP A 45 4.59 4.54 -4.88
N SER A 46 4.25 3.39 -4.30
CA SER A 46 4.83 2.87 -3.07
C SER A 46 6.36 2.75 -3.18
N LEU A 47 6.87 2.22 -4.31
CA LEU A 47 8.30 2.16 -4.58
C LEU A 47 8.95 3.55 -4.69
N LYS A 48 8.26 4.53 -5.30
CA LYS A 48 8.76 5.92 -5.36
C LYS A 48 8.88 6.51 -3.96
N PHE A 49 7.87 6.31 -3.10
CA PHE A 49 7.93 6.74 -1.71
C PHE A 49 9.10 6.12 -0.96
N HIS A 50 9.30 4.80 -1.07
CA HIS A 50 10.43 4.11 -0.41
C HIS A 50 11.78 4.72 -0.80
N LYS A 51 11.99 4.99 -2.10
CA LYS A 51 13.22 5.63 -2.59
C LYS A 51 13.38 7.06 -2.08
N ALA A 52 12.30 7.85 -2.09
CA ALA A 52 12.33 9.24 -1.64
C ALA A 52 12.60 9.35 -0.13
N ILE A 53 11.98 8.48 0.68
CA ILE A 53 12.22 8.42 2.13
C ILE A 53 13.68 8.03 2.40
N LEU A 54 14.20 7.02 1.70
CA LEU A 54 15.60 6.62 1.87
C LEU A 54 16.56 7.77 1.54
N ALA A 55 16.33 8.47 0.44
CA ALA A 55 17.14 9.64 0.06
C ALA A 55 17.07 10.77 1.11
N ALA A 56 15.89 11.03 1.70
CA ALA A 56 15.75 12.01 2.77
C ALA A 56 16.51 11.61 4.05
N VAL A 57 16.48 10.32 4.41
CA VAL A 57 17.25 9.77 5.53
C VAL A 57 18.75 9.87 5.29
N GLU A 58 19.22 9.54 4.09
CA GLU A 58 20.62 9.69 3.69
C GLU A 58 21.10 11.14 3.76
N ALA A 59 20.24 12.09 3.36
CA ALA A 59 20.48 13.52 3.48
C ALA A 59 20.36 14.06 4.92
N ARG A 60 19.93 13.23 5.88
CA ARG A 60 19.64 13.61 7.27
C ARG A 60 18.57 14.71 7.40
N ASP A 61 17.65 14.78 6.44
CA ASP A 61 16.52 15.70 6.47
C ASP A 61 15.35 15.08 7.23
N LEU A 62 15.27 15.38 8.52
CA LEU A 62 14.25 14.84 9.41
C LEU A 62 12.83 15.28 9.01
N ASP A 63 12.64 16.55 8.68
CA ASP A 63 11.32 17.09 8.32
C ASP A 63 10.77 16.41 7.06
N LEU A 64 11.61 16.32 6.02
CA LEU A 64 11.21 15.68 4.78
C LEU A 64 10.96 14.18 4.99
N THR A 65 11.79 13.51 5.79
CA THR A 65 11.60 12.09 6.13
C THR A 65 10.24 11.85 6.78
N LEU A 66 9.87 12.67 7.77
CA LEU A 66 8.60 12.54 8.47
C LEU A 66 7.42 12.79 7.52
N ARG A 67 7.44 13.90 6.77
CA ARG A 67 6.37 14.24 5.83
C ARG A 67 6.17 13.18 4.75
N LEU A 68 7.25 12.65 4.18
CA LEU A 68 7.16 11.59 3.18
C LEU A 68 6.65 10.27 3.77
N THR A 69 7.04 9.95 5.00
CA THR A 69 6.60 8.73 5.69
C THR A 69 5.11 8.80 6.02
N GLU A 70 4.63 9.92 6.56
CA GLU A 70 3.21 10.15 6.85
C GLU A 70 2.37 10.05 5.57
N ARG A 71 2.76 10.79 4.52
CA ARG A 71 2.06 10.74 3.24
C ARG A 71 2.04 9.33 2.64
N HIS A 72 3.15 8.60 2.72
CA HIS A 72 3.20 7.22 2.23
C HIS A 72 2.15 6.32 2.92
N VAL A 73 2.00 6.46 4.24
CA VAL A 73 1.00 5.70 5.03
C VAL A 73 -0.42 6.12 4.65
N GLU A 74 -0.68 7.42 4.52
CA GLU A 74 -1.99 7.95 4.15
C GLU A 74 -2.44 7.49 2.77
N GLU A 75 -1.55 7.50 1.77
CA GLU A 75 -1.91 7.02 0.43
C GLU A 75 -2.13 5.51 0.39
N GLY A 76 -1.38 4.74 1.18
CA GLY A 76 -1.66 3.32 1.39
C GLY A 76 -3.06 3.10 1.95
N LEU A 77 -3.44 3.87 2.98
CA LEU A 77 -4.77 3.79 3.59
C LEU A 77 -5.89 4.14 2.61
N ASN A 78 -5.71 5.18 1.80
CA ASN A 78 -6.70 5.60 0.82
C ASN A 78 -6.95 4.49 -0.22
N VAL A 79 -5.89 3.89 -0.75
CA VAL A 79 -6.03 2.78 -1.72
C VAL A 79 -6.76 1.59 -1.11
N VAL A 80 -6.39 1.18 0.11
CA VAL A 80 -7.08 0.06 0.79
C VAL A 80 -8.57 0.37 0.97
N LYS A 81 -8.92 1.58 1.39
CA LYS A 81 -10.32 1.99 1.54
C LYS A 81 -11.07 1.90 0.22
N HIS A 82 -10.48 2.38 -0.87
CA HIS A 82 -11.10 2.29 -2.20
C HIS A 82 -11.36 0.85 -2.61
N VAL A 83 -10.36 -0.04 -2.49
CA VAL A 83 -10.52 -1.46 -2.86
C VAL A 83 -11.63 -2.13 -2.04
N ILE A 84 -11.68 -1.89 -0.72
CA ILE A 84 -12.71 -2.47 0.14
C ILE A 84 -14.10 -1.92 -0.21
N ILE A 85 -14.24 -0.62 -0.47
CA ILE A 85 -15.51 0.00 -0.85
C ILE A 85 -16.00 -0.57 -2.18
N GLU A 86 -15.14 -0.71 -3.18
CA GLU A 86 -15.49 -1.30 -4.47
C GLU A 86 -15.92 -2.76 -4.32
N GLU A 87 -15.16 -3.58 -3.58
CA GLU A 87 -15.49 -4.99 -3.34
C GLU A 87 -16.84 -5.14 -2.61
N THR A 88 -17.10 -4.31 -1.59
CA THR A 88 -18.37 -4.33 -0.86
C THR A 88 -19.55 -3.87 -1.72
N ALA A 89 -19.37 -2.86 -2.57
CA ALA A 89 -20.40 -2.38 -3.49
C ALA A 89 -20.75 -3.44 -4.55
N LEU A 90 -19.74 -4.10 -5.14
CA LEU A 90 -19.93 -5.21 -6.09
C LEU A 90 -20.66 -6.40 -5.46
N THR A 91 -20.29 -6.74 -4.22
CA THR A 91 -20.96 -7.80 -3.44
C THR A 91 -22.42 -7.45 -3.17
N ALA A 92 -22.72 -6.20 -2.78
CA ALA A 92 -24.08 -5.74 -2.53
C ALA A 92 -24.94 -5.70 -3.81
N ALA A 93 -24.32 -5.46 -4.97
CA ALA A 93 -24.98 -5.50 -6.27
C ALA A 93 -25.21 -6.93 -6.81
N GLY A 94 -24.80 -7.97 -6.07
CA GLY A 94 -24.93 -9.37 -6.49
C GLY A 94 -23.98 -9.77 -7.63
N VAL A 95 -22.97 -8.95 -7.93
CA VAL A 95 -21.96 -9.24 -8.95
C VAL A 95 -20.89 -10.13 -8.31
N PHE A 96 -21.04 -11.44 -8.44
CA PHE A 96 -20.03 -12.40 -8.00
C PHE A 96 -18.98 -12.60 -9.11
N CYS A 97 -17.94 -11.76 -9.13
CA CYS A 97 -16.81 -12.01 -10.02
C CYS A 97 -15.96 -13.15 -9.44
N GLY A 98 -16.19 -14.35 -9.94
CA GLY A 98 -15.41 -15.52 -9.58
C GLY A 98 -13.98 -15.44 -10.07
N SER A 99 -13.06 -15.66 -9.13
CA SER A 99 -11.74 -16.28 -9.28
C SER A 99 -10.53 -15.40 -9.65
N SER A 100 -9.55 -15.47 -8.74
CA SER A 100 -8.11 -15.66 -8.98
C SER A 100 -7.45 -15.04 -10.20
N THR A 101 -6.45 -14.19 -9.93
CA THR A 101 -5.33 -13.85 -10.83
C THR A 101 -5.72 -13.09 -12.10
N GLY A 102 -5.67 -11.76 -12.04
CA GLY A 102 -5.67 -10.96 -13.26
C GLY A 102 -6.12 -9.52 -13.01
N ILE A 103 -5.13 -8.64 -12.93
CA ILE A 103 -5.16 -7.19 -13.21
C ILE A 103 -6.55 -6.65 -13.55
N ILE A 104 -7.15 -5.90 -12.63
CA ILE A 104 -8.31 -5.06 -12.95
C ILE A 104 -7.76 -3.79 -13.60
N ASP A 105 -7.67 -3.80 -14.93
CA ASP A 105 -7.64 -2.57 -15.72
C ASP A 105 -9.10 -2.18 -16.00
N THR A 106 -9.61 -1.26 -15.20
CA THR A 106 -10.98 -0.74 -15.30
C THR A 106 -11.19 0.12 -16.56
N ALA A 107 -10.14 0.47 -17.31
CA ALA A 107 -10.27 1.32 -18.50
C ALA A 107 -10.86 0.60 -19.72
N SER A 108 -10.82 -0.73 -19.78
CA SER A 108 -11.32 -1.48 -20.96
C SER A 108 -12.82 -1.81 -20.93
N TRP A 109 -13.49 -1.71 -19.77
CA TRP A 109 -14.88 -2.17 -19.62
C TRP A 109 -15.94 -1.18 -20.14
N LEU A 110 -15.58 0.08 -20.38
CA LEU A 110 -16.53 1.10 -20.85
C LEU A 110 -16.76 1.13 -22.38
N SER A 111 -16.08 0.28 -23.16
CA SER A 111 -16.19 0.30 -24.64
C SER A 111 -17.08 -0.80 -25.24
N THR A 112 -17.62 -1.73 -24.46
CA THR A 112 -18.47 -2.82 -24.99
C THR A 112 -19.94 -2.74 -24.60
N GLU A 113 -20.36 -1.82 -23.73
CA GLU A 113 -21.77 -1.64 -23.35
C GLU A 113 -22.51 -0.61 -24.25
N ASN A 114 -22.06 -0.45 -25.51
CA ASN A 114 -22.80 0.33 -26.49
C ASN A 114 -22.57 -0.21 -27.91
N ARG A 115 -23.08 -1.42 -28.17
CA ARG A 115 -23.29 -1.90 -29.54
C ARG A 115 -24.49 -2.84 -29.64
#